data_AF-A0A5E6YD38-F1
#
_entry.id   AF-A0A5E6YD38-F1
#
_cell.length_a   1.000
_cell.length_b   1.000
_cell.length_c   1.000
_cell.angle_alpha   90.00
_cell.angle_beta   90.00
_cell.angle_gamma   90.00
#
_symmetry.space_group_name_H-M   'P 1'
#
loop_
_entity.id
_entity.type
_entity.pdbx_description
1 polymer ?
#
loop_
_entity_poly.entity_id
_entity_poly.type
_entity_poly.pdbx_seq_one_letter_code
_entity_poly.pdbx_strand_id
1 'polypeptide(L)'
;MKPVPHLLIIQLLKPQSQPYYFKLDTAAFEELSRTTDFRWAAQERLTRRPAQQASGKGEERIKLKGSIYPGFKGGLEPLDTLHNIGAQLQPLGLSTG
;
A
#
# COMPACT_ATOMS: atom_id res chain seq x y z
N MET A 1 -10.59 -21.75 18.06
CA MET A 1 -10.87 -21.08 16.77
C MET A 1 -9.56 -20.98 16.00
N LYS A 2 -9.52 -21.42 14.74
CA LYS A 2 -8.30 -21.38 13.92
C LYS A 2 -8.02 -19.91 13.53
N PRO A 3 -6.81 -19.37 13.75
CA PRO A 3 -6.51 -18.01 13.31
C PRO A 3 -6.62 -17.95 11.78
N VAL A 4 -7.44 -17.03 11.29
CA VAL A 4 -7.53 -16.74 9.86
C VAL A 4 -6.36 -15.80 9.53
N PRO A 5 -5.40 -16.19 8.67
CA PRO A 5 -4.30 -15.30 8.32
C PRO A 5 -4.82 -14.02 7.65
N HIS A 6 -4.14 -12.90 7.85
CA HIS A 6 -4.50 -11.62 7.24
C HIS A 6 -3.47 -11.31 6.17
N LEU A 7 -3.91 -10.96 4.97
CA LEU A 7 -2.98 -10.69 3.86
C LEU A 7 -2.26 -9.36 4.08
N LEU A 8 -2.97 -8.39 4.63
CA LEU A 8 -2.47 -7.05 4.89
C LEU A 8 -3.35 -6.38 5.95
N ILE A 9 -2.76 -5.48 6.71
CA ILE A 9 -3.46 -4.61 7.65
C ILE A 9 -3.11 -3.18 7.30
N ILE A 10 -4.14 -2.33 7.20
CA ILE A 10 -3.96 -0.88 7.16
C ILE A 10 -4.53 -0.28 8.45
N GLN A 11 -3.80 0.67 9.03
CA GLN A 11 -4.21 1.33 10.26
C GLN A 11 -3.91 2.82 10.16
N LEU A 12 -4.82 3.67 10.62
CA LEU A 12 -4.52 5.09 10.74
C LEU A 12 -3.51 5.32 11.87
N LEU A 13 -2.65 6.32 11.67
CA LEU A 13 -1.69 6.74 12.71
C LEU A 13 -2.36 7.48 13.89
N LYS A 14 -3.68 7.69 13.85
CA LYS A 14 -4.45 8.25 14.97
C LYS A 14 -4.55 7.23 16.12
N PRO A 15 -4.35 7.67 17.39
CA PRO A 15 -4.56 6.81 18.55
C PRO A 15 -5.96 6.19 18.53
N GLN A 16 -6.06 4.91 18.89
CA GLN A 16 -7.32 4.15 19.02
C GLN A 16 -8.14 4.01 17.72
N SER A 17 -7.53 4.24 16.55
CA SER A 17 -8.20 3.97 15.27
C SER A 17 -8.34 2.48 15.01
N GLN A 18 -9.51 2.07 14.52
CA GLN A 18 -9.79 0.68 14.16
C GLN A 18 -8.98 0.29 12.91
N PRO A 19 -8.13 -0.75 12.95
CA PRO A 19 -7.45 -1.25 11.76
C PRO A 19 -8.42 -1.93 10.81
N TYR A 20 -8.12 -1.84 9.52
CA TYR A 20 -8.80 -2.58 8.46
C TYR A 20 -7.95 -3.75 8.00
N TYR A 21 -8.59 -4.90 7.84
CA TYR A 21 -7.93 -6.16 7.56
C TYR A 21 -8.31 -6.68 6.18
N PHE A 22 -7.31 -6.90 5.34
CA PHE A 22 -7.46 -7.59 4.06
C PHE A 22 -7.44 -9.10 4.30
N LYS A 23 -8.58 -9.75 4.05
CA LYS A 23 -8.79 -11.20 4.22
C LYS A 23 -9.63 -11.71 3.06
N LEU A 24 -9.73 -13.05 2.94
CA LEU A 24 -10.54 -13.69 1.90
C LEU A 24 -12.01 -13.25 1.93
N ASP A 25 -12.55 -12.99 3.12
CA ASP A 25 -13.96 -12.62 3.32
C ASP A 25 -14.24 -11.11 3.18
N THR A 26 -13.21 -10.25 3.07
CA THR A 26 -13.37 -8.78 2.98
C THR A 26 -12.92 -8.27 1.61
N ALA A 27 -11.66 -7.86 1.51
CA ALA A 27 -11.02 -7.42 0.28
C ALA A 27 -9.74 -8.24 0.11
N ALA A 28 -9.87 -9.42 -0.49
CA ALA A 28 -8.69 -10.18 -0.89
C ALA A 28 -8.04 -9.48 -2.08
N PHE A 29 -6.72 -9.33 -2.04
CA PHE A 29 -5.94 -8.96 -3.21
C PHE A 29 -5.18 -10.18 -3.72
N GLU A 30 -5.08 -10.28 -5.03
CA GLU A 30 -4.36 -11.35 -5.72
C GLU A 30 -2.90 -10.93 -5.95
N GLU A 31 -2.67 -9.63 -6.15
CA GLU A 31 -1.37 -9.09 -6.50
C GLU A 31 -1.06 -7.84 -5.66
N LEU A 32 0.14 -7.81 -5.08
CA LEU A 32 0.74 -6.64 -4.45
C LEU A 32 1.98 -6.24 -5.25
N SER A 33 1.94 -5.05 -5.83
CA SER A 33 3.08 -4.46 -6.53
C SER A 33 3.61 -3.25 -5.75
N ARG A 34 4.92 -3.23 -5.51
CA ARG A 34 5.62 -2.11 -4.86
C ARG A 34 6.67 -1.55 -5.80
N THR A 35 6.59 -0.26 -6.07
CA THR A 35 7.58 0.48 -6.86
C THR A 35 8.24 1.52 -5.98
N THR A 36 9.58 1.53 -5.95
CA THR A 36 10.36 2.48 -5.18
C THR A 36 11.35 3.16 -6.11
N ASP A 37 11.21 4.46 -6.27
CA ASP A 37 12.12 5.25 -7.09
C ASP A 37 13.32 5.71 -6.25
N PHE A 38 14.51 5.72 -6.85
CA PHE A 38 15.72 6.28 -6.26
C PHE A 38 16.30 7.32 -7.20
N ARG A 39 16.55 8.54 -6.70
CA ARG A 39 16.97 9.66 -7.54
C ARG A 39 18.48 9.69 -7.69
N TRP A 40 18.95 9.45 -8.90
CA TRP A 40 20.36 9.56 -9.27
C TRP A 40 20.54 10.73 -10.23
N ALA A 41 21.30 11.74 -9.80
CA ALA A 41 21.63 12.89 -10.62
C ALA A 41 22.99 12.67 -11.29
N ALA A 42 23.05 12.87 -12.60
CA ALA A 42 24.29 12.87 -13.35
C ALA A 42 24.96 14.25 -13.26
N GLN A 43 26.23 14.28 -12.90
CA GLN A 43 27.05 15.47 -12.97
C GLN A 43 28.05 15.33 -14.11
N GLU A 44 27.90 16.19 -15.12
CA GLU A 44 28.74 16.21 -16.32
C GLU A 44 30.19 16.55 -16.00
N ARG A 45 31.11 15.96 -16.77
CA ARG A 45 32.55 16.17 -16.65
C ARG A 45 33.14 16.30 -18.04
N LEU A 46 33.97 17.33 -18.25
CA LEU A 46 34.47 17.71 -19.58
C LEU A 46 35.14 16.58 -20.38
N THR A 47 35.84 15.65 -19.73
CA THR A 47 36.67 14.63 -20.39
C THR A 47 36.46 13.21 -19.83
N ARG A 48 35.46 13.01 -18.96
CA ARG A 48 35.24 11.76 -18.24
C ARG A 48 33.77 11.39 -18.24
N ARG A 49 33.47 10.14 -17.91
CA ARG A 49 32.09 9.69 -17.70
C ARG A 49 31.41 10.55 -16.62
N PRO A 50 30.13 10.89 -16.79
CA PRO A 50 29.37 11.63 -15.77
C PRO A 50 29.41 10.92 -14.42
N ALA A 51 29.56 11.68 -13.34
CA ALA A 51 29.48 11.14 -12.00
C ALA A 51 28.00 10.97 -11.61
N GLN A 52 27.61 9.80 -11.13
CA GLN A 52 26.26 9.54 -10.64
C GLN A 52 26.22 9.78 -9.13
N GLN A 53 25.34 10.67 -8.68
CA GLN A 53 25.16 10.98 -7.27
C GLN A 53 23.75 10.61 -6.81
N ALA A 54 23.68 9.83 -5.73
CA ALA A 54 22.42 9.53 -5.06
C ALA A 54 21.92 10.80 -4.35
N SER A 55 20.90 11.43 -4.93
CA SER A 55 20.33 12.69 -4.43
C SER A 55 19.21 12.47 -3.41
N GLY A 56 18.64 11.27 -3.36
CA GLY A 56 17.65 10.90 -2.35
C GLY A 56 16.74 9.76 -2.78
N LYS A 57 15.81 9.40 -1.89
CA LYS A 57 14.70 8.50 -2.20
C LYS A 57 13.66 9.27 -3.02
N GLY A 58 13.15 8.63 -4.06
CA GLY A 58 12.06 9.13 -4.89
C GLY A 58 10.71 8.75 -4.30
N GLU A 59 9.70 8.66 -5.16
CA GLU A 59 8.37 8.24 -4.76
C GLU A 59 8.31 6.74 -4.50
N GLU A 60 7.46 6.33 -3.58
CA GLU A 60 7.16 4.94 -3.34
C GLU A 60 5.65 4.72 -3.54
N ARG A 61 5.29 3.72 -4.33
CA ARG A 61 3.90 3.36 -4.61
C ARG A 61 3.66 1.90 -4.30
N ILE A 62 2.58 1.61 -3.59
CA ILE A 62 2.05 0.26 -3.40
C ILE A 62 0.71 0.18 -4.12
N LYS A 63 0.55 -0.82 -4.99
CA LYS A 63 -0.69 -1.12 -5.71
C LYS A 63 -1.18 -2.50 -5.27
N LEU A 64 -2.43 -2.55 -4.83
CA LEU A 64 -3.14 -3.78 -4.51
C LEU A 64 -4.17 -4.02 -5.61
N LYS A 65 -4.10 -5.18 -6.26
CA LYS A 65 -5.05 -5.58 -7.28
C LYS A 65 -5.80 -6.84 -6.81
N GLY A 66 -7.11 -6.80 -6.94
CA GLY A 66 -7.98 -7.91 -6.56
C GLY A 66 -9.40 -7.68 -7.05
N SER A 67 -10.26 -8.64 -6.73
CA SER A 67 -11.68 -8.61 -7.08
C SER A 67 -12.50 -8.88 -5.82
N ILE A 68 -13.55 -8.09 -5.62
CA ILE A 68 -14.54 -8.31 -4.56
C ILE A 68 -15.77 -8.96 -5.22
N TYR A 69 -16.27 -10.06 -4.64
CA TYR A 69 -17.45 -10.78 -5.15
C TYR A 69 -18.63 -10.61 -4.17
N PRO A 70 -19.50 -9.60 -4.37
CA PRO A 70 -20.52 -9.23 -3.38
C PRO A 70 -21.54 -10.33 -3.09
N GLY A 71 -21.84 -11.17 -4.09
CA GLY A 71 -22.82 -12.25 -3.98
C GLY A 71 -22.35 -13.49 -3.22
N PHE A 72 -21.06 -13.59 -2.88
CA PHE A 72 -20.52 -14.82 -2.29
C PHE A 72 -20.48 -14.80 -0.77
N LYS A 73 -20.31 -13.63 -0.10
CA LYS A 73 -20.26 -13.54 1.38
C LYS A 73 -20.17 -12.15 2.04
N GLY A 74 -20.18 -11.04 1.29
CA GLY A 74 -20.06 -9.72 1.89
C GLY A 74 -20.33 -8.67 0.82
N GLY A 75 -21.25 -7.74 1.09
CA GLY A 75 -21.67 -6.72 0.13
C GLY A 75 -20.56 -5.76 -0.29
N LEU A 76 -20.93 -4.57 -0.77
CA LEU A 76 -19.95 -3.53 -1.17
C LEU A 76 -19.33 -2.78 0.01
N GLU A 77 -19.72 -3.10 1.25
CA GLU A 77 -19.22 -2.48 2.48
C GLU A 77 -17.69 -2.43 2.61
N PRO A 78 -16.91 -3.46 2.19
CA PRO A 78 -15.45 -3.40 2.23
C PRO A 78 -14.88 -2.28 1.36
N LEU A 79 -15.49 -2.03 0.19
CA LEU A 79 -15.07 -0.97 -0.72
C LEU A 79 -15.43 0.41 -0.17
N ASP A 80 -16.64 0.57 0.37
CA ASP A 80 -17.09 1.82 1.01
C ASP A 80 -16.22 2.16 2.23
N THR A 81 -15.82 1.15 3.00
CA THR A 81 -14.91 1.31 4.14
C THR A 81 -13.54 1.81 3.69
N LEU A 82 -12.96 1.21 2.63
CA LEU A 82 -11.69 1.67 2.06
C LEU A 82 -11.77 3.10 1.50
N HIS A 83 -12.88 3.44 0.84
CA HIS A 83 -13.14 4.80 0.37
C HIS A 83 -13.17 5.80 1.53
N ASN A 84 -13.91 5.49 2.60
CA ASN A 84 -14.00 6.32 3.80
C ASN A 84 -12.66 6.47 4.51
N ILE A 85 -11.82 5.43 4.56
CA ILE A 85 -10.45 5.53 5.08
C ILE A 85 -9.62 6.52 4.24
N GLY A 86 -9.70 6.43 2.91
CA GLY A 86 -9.02 7.35 1.99
C GLY A 86 -9.49 8.80 2.16
N ALA A 87 -10.80 9.01 2.35
CA ALA A 87 -11.39 10.33 2.56
C ALA A 87 -10.91 11.03 3.85
N GLN A 88 -10.33 10.31 4.81
CA GLN A 88 -9.78 10.92 6.02
C GLN A 88 -8.48 11.69 5.79
N LEU A 89 -7.81 11.49 4.64
CA LEU A 89 -6.56 12.19 4.28
C LEU A 89 -5.50 12.10 5.39
N GLN A 90 -5.43 10.94 6.06
CA GLN A 90 -4.47 10.66 7.12
C GLN A 90 -3.43 9.66 6.64
N PRO A 91 -2.18 9.76 7.12
CA PRO A 91 -1.19 8.72 6.92
C PRO A 91 -1.67 7.36 7.46
N LEU A 92 -1.37 6.30 6.71
CA LEU A 92 -1.70 4.92 7.05
C LEU A 92 -0.41 4.14 7.30
N GLY A 93 -0.37 3.40 8.40
CA GLY A 93 0.59 2.33 8.62
C GLY A 93 0.16 1.08 7.84
N LEU A 94 1.12 0.42 7.21
CA LEU A 94 0.93 -0.89 6.56
C LEU A 94 1.70 -1.94 7.35
N SER A 95 1.02 -3.02 7.72
CA SER A 95 1.65 -4.19 8.33
C SER A 95 1.18 -5.48 7.64
N THR A 96 2.13 -6.38 7.43
CA THR A 96 1.90 -7.74 6.92
C THR A 96 2.13 -8.73 8.07
N GLY A 97 1.40 -9.84 8.11
CA GLY A 97 1.52 -10.84 9.17
C GLY A 97 1.12 -12.23 8.70
#